data_AF-A0A3D1DHY3-F1
#
_entry.id   AF-A0A3D1DHY3-F1
#
_cell.length_a   1.000
_cell.length_b   1.000
_cell.length_c   1.000
_cell.angle_alpha   90.00
_cell.angle_beta   90.00
_cell.angle_gamma   90.00
#
_symmetry.space_group_name_H-M   'P 1'
#
loop_
_entity.id
_entity.type
_entity.pdbx_description
1 polymer ?
#
loop_
_entity_poly.entity_id
_entity_poly.type
_entity_poly.pdbx_seq_one_letter_code
_entity_poly.pdbx_strand_id
1 'polypeptide(L)'
;RTCGWIDDHLPPAAIVLTPRGSWAFKWYAKRAEYVVFKDCPQDAAGVLEWDRRRQARGRWLMDIQLGRPPLETTARAFGPQAITHILWRRTDGLRSLEGFEAIFKTPHHVVYSVPATGSK
;
A
#
# COMPACT_ATOMS: atom_id res chain seq x y z
N ARG A 1 -1.66 0.77 17.85
CA ARG A 1 -1.37 -0.69 17.77
C ARG A 1 -0.83 -1.08 16.40
N THR A 2 -1.60 -0.96 15.29
CA THR A 2 -1.11 -1.38 13.95
C THR A 2 0.18 -0.66 13.51
N CYS A 3 0.27 0.66 13.65
CA CYS A 3 1.48 1.39 13.28
C CYS A 3 2.70 0.99 14.13
N GLY A 4 2.51 0.79 15.44
CA GLY A 4 3.59 0.30 16.32
C GLY A 4 4.08 -1.08 15.90
N TRP A 5 3.16 -2.01 15.61
CA TRP A 5 3.54 -3.32 15.07
C TRP A 5 4.33 -3.20 13.76
N ILE A 6 3.92 -2.30 12.86
CA ILE A 6 4.65 -2.04 11.60
C ILE A 6 6.06 -1.50 11.88
N ASP A 7 6.21 -0.59 12.84
CA ASP A 7 7.51 -0.04 13.23
C ASP A 7 8.44 -1.12 13.81
N ASP A 8 7.89 -2.05 14.57
CA ASP A 8 8.67 -3.10 15.23
C ASP A 8 9.04 -4.27 14.28
N HIS A 9 8.25 -4.52 13.23
CA HIS A 9 8.36 -5.78 12.45
C HIS A 9 8.73 -5.59 10.97
N LEU A 10 8.39 -4.47 10.34
CA LEU A 10 8.71 -4.30 8.90
C LEU A 10 10.14 -3.80 8.72
N PRO A 11 10.84 -4.16 7.63
CA PRO A 11 12.15 -3.58 7.34
C PRO A 11 12.09 -2.03 7.24
N PRO A 12 13.14 -1.28 7.64
CA PRO A 12 13.16 0.18 7.52
C PRO A 12 12.94 0.68 6.08
N ALA A 13 13.39 -0.09 5.09
CA ALA A 13 13.20 0.19 3.67
C ALA A 13 11.81 -0.19 3.12
N ALA A 14 10.90 -0.70 3.96
CA ALA A 14 9.58 -1.11 3.50
C ALA A 14 8.79 0.10 2.97
N ILE A 15 8.26 -0.07 1.75
CA ILE A 15 7.30 0.86 1.15
C ILE A 15 5.91 0.24 1.29
N VAL A 16 5.01 0.98 1.94
CA VAL A 16 3.67 0.52 2.31
C VAL A 16 2.62 1.24 1.47
N LEU A 17 1.73 0.47 0.85
CA LEU A 17 0.51 1.02 0.25
C LEU A 17 -0.54 1.21 1.34
N THR A 18 -0.88 2.47 1.66
CA THR A 18 -1.78 2.80 2.77
C THR A 18 -3.23 3.06 2.31
N PRO A 19 -4.22 2.95 3.22
CA PRO A 19 -5.60 3.33 2.94
C PRO A 19 -5.72 4.81 2.54
N ARG A 20 -6.83 5.17 1.89
CA ARG A 20 -7.08 6.58 1.51
C ARG A 20 -7.10 7.45 2.76
N GLY A 21 -6.54 8.65 2.65
CA GLY A 21 -6.58 9.64 3.75
C GLY A 21 -5.65 9.33 4.92
N SER A 22 -4.60 8.52 4.71
CA SER A 22 -3.53 8.39 5.69
C SER A 22 -2.87 9.75 5.99
N TRP A 23 -3.02 10.23 7.22
CA TRP A 23 -2.46 11.51 7.65
C TRP A 23 -1.29 11.33 8.63
N ALA A 24 -1.33 10.31 9.49
CA ALA A 24 -0.34 10.14 10.56
C ALA A 24 0.63 8.96 10.36
N PHE A 25 0.43 8.12 9.35
CA PHE A 25 1.13 6.83 9.23
C PHE A 25 2.65 6.97 9.31
N LYS A 26 3.25 7.85 8.51
CA LYS A 26 4.71 8.08 8.51
C LYS A 26 5.30 8.34 9.90
N TRP A 27 4.60 9.09 10.75
CA TRP A 27 5.08 9.44 12.09
C TRP A 27 5.02 8.27 13.07
N TYR A 28 3.95 7.47 13.01
CA TYR A 28 3.74 6.38 13.96
C TYR A 28 4.34 5.05 13.50
N ALA A 29 4.38 4.78 12.20
CA ALA A 29 4.84 3.52 11.63
C ALA A 29 6.29 3.62 11.14
N LYS A 30 6.83 4.83 10.98
CA LYS A 30 8.19 5.10 10.49
C LYS A 30 8.55 4.30 9.22
N ARG A 31 7.60 4.12 8.31
CA ARG A 31 7.80 3.48 7.00
C ARG A 31 7.38 4.42 5.89
N ALA A 32 8.00 4.25 4.72
CA ALA A 32 7.64 5.00 3.54
C ALA A 32 6.24 4.59 3.07
N GLU A 33 5.46 5.56 2.61
CA GLU A 33 4.21 5.31 1.91
C GLU A 33 4.47 5.41 0.41
N TYR A 34 3.86 4.55 -0.40
CA TYR A 34 4.01 4.61 -1.87
C TYR A 34 3.67 6.00 -2.44
N VAL A 35 2.57 6.57 -1.95
CA VAL A 35 2.11 7.92 -2.25
C VAL A 35 1.18 8.41 -1.14
N VAL A 36 1.31 9.67 -0.76
CA VAL A 36 0.48 10.33 0.26
C VAL A 36 -0.10 11.61 -0.32
N PHE A 37 -1.42 11.82 -0.17
CA PHE A 37 -2.09 12.99 -0.73
C PHE A 37 -1.55 14.33 -0.19
N LYS A 38 -1.16 14.38 1.08
CA LYS A 38 -0.65 15.63 1.70
C LYS A 38 0.81 15.95 1.35
N ASP A 39 1.57 14.97 0.85
CA ASP A 39 3.01 15.13 0.58
C ASP A 39 3.21 15.43 -0.93
N CYS A 40 2.57 16.49 -1.43
CA CYS A 40 2.74 16.96 -2.81
C CYS A 40 4.07 17.72 -2.95
N PRO A 41 4.95 17.35 -3.89
CA PRO A 41 6.17 18.10 -4.20
C PRO A 41 5.88 19.51 -4.73
N GLN A 42 6.89 20.38 -4.69
CA GLN A 42 6.80 21.76 -5.20
C GLN A 42 7.38 21.92 -6.61
N ASP A 43 8.24 21.00 -7.05
CA ASP A 43 8.81 21.02 -8.40
C ASP A 43 7.88 20.31 -9.39
N ALA A 44 7.91 20.74 -10.65
CA ALA A 44 7.00 20.25 -11.68
C ALA A 44 7.13 18.73 -11.92
N ALA A 45 8.36 18.20 -11.97
CA ALA A 45 8.58 16.77 -12.19
C ALA A 45 8.05 15.93 -11.02
N GLY A 46 8.28 16.38 -9.78
CA GLY A 46 7.77 15.78 -8.57
C GLY A 46 6.24 15.79 -8.51
N VAL A 47 5.58 16.89 -8.89
CA VAL A 47 4.11 16.97 -8.96
C VAL A 47 3.55 15.95 -9.93
N LEU A 48 4.14 15.83 -11.13
CA LEU A 48 3.69 14.87 -12.14
C LEU A 48 3.86 13.42 -11.67
N GLU A 49 5.00 13.07 -11.06
CA GLU A 49 5.21 11.73 -10.51
C GLU A 49 4.27 11.43 -9.34
N TRP A 50 4.06 12.40 -8.45
CA TRP A 50 3.12 12.26 -7.34
C TRP A 50 1.69 12.00 -7.83
N ASP A 51 1.21 12.77 -8.81
CA ASP A 51 -0.11 12.57 -9.40
C ASP A 51 -0.21 11.22 -10.13
N ARG A 52 0.81 10.83 -10.91
CA ARG A 52 0.87 9.52 -11.56
C ARG A 52 0.71 8.38 -10.55
N ARG A 53 1.42 8.44 -9.41
CA ARG A 53 1.29 7.42 -8.34
C ARG A 53 -0.09 7.44 -7.69
N ARG A 54 -0.68 8.61 -7.45
CA ARG A 54 -2.05 8.71 -6.93
C ARG A 54 -3.06 8.10 -7.88
N GLN A 55 -2.96 8.38 -9.17
CA GLN A 55 -3.82 7.80 -10.20
C GLN A 55 -3.65 6.29 -10.29
N ALA A 56 -2.40 5.78 -10.30
CA ALA A 56 -2.12 4.34 -10.29
C ALA A 56 -2.76 3.64 -9.08
N ARG A 57 -2.60 4.21 -7.88
CA ARG A 57 -3.24 3.73 -6.65
C ARG A 57 -4.77 3.76 -6.76
N GLY A 58 -5.35 4.84 -7.30
CA GLY A 58 -6.79 4.98 -7.46
C GLY A 58 -7.38 3.93 -8.40
N ARG A 59 -6.74 3.71 -9.54
CA ARG A 59 -7.15 2.70 -10.52
C ARG A 59 -6.99 1.28 -9.99
N TRP A 60 -5.90 1.00 -9.27
CA TRP A 60 -5.72 -0.26 -8.57
C TRP A 60 -6.87 -0.52 -7.59
N LEU A 61 -7.26 0.46 -6.77
CA LEU A 61 -8.37 0.29 -5.83
C LEU A 61 -9.69 -0.02 -6.56
N MET A 62 -9.97 0.63 -7.70
CA MET A 62 -11.14 0.32 -8.53
C MET A 62 -11.09 -1.11 -9.07
N ASP A 63 -9.94 -1.54 -9.60
CA ASP A 63 -9.75 -2.90 -10.10
C ASP A 63 -10.03 -3.95 -9.01
N ILE A 64 -9.52 -3.72 -7.80
CA ILE A 64 -9.79 -4.59 -6.63
C ILE A 64 -11.29 -4.59 -6.29
N GLN A 65 -11.94 -3.42 -6.27
CA GLN A 65 -13.39 -3.30 -5.99
C GLN A 65 -14.28 -3.95 -7.05
N LEU A 66 -13.81 -4.03 -8.29
CA LEU A 66 -14.46 -4.77 -9.37
C LEU A 66 -14.21 -6.29 -9.30
N GLY A 67 -13.52 -6.78 -8.27
CA GLY A 67 -13.25 -8.19 -8.07
C GLY A 67 -12.14 -8.74 -8.97
N ARG A 68 -11.29 -7.88 -9.55
CA ARG A 68 -10.14 -8.35 -10.34
C ARG A 68 -9.09 -9.01 -9.43
N PRO A 69 -8.28 -9.96 -9.96
CA PRO A 69 -7.28 -10.67 -9.16
C PRO A 69 -6.27 -9.73 -8.47
N PRO A 70 -6.16 -9.76 -7.13
CA PRO A 70 -5.30 -8.82 -6.41
C PRO A 70 -3.81 -8.89 -6.80
N LEU A 71 -3.25 -10.08 -6.96
CA LEU A 71 -1.82 -10.25 -7.29
C LEU A 71 -1.47 -9.62 -8.65
N GLU A 72 -2.25 -9.97 -9.69
CA GLU A 72 -2.03 -9.46 -11.06
C GLU A 72 -2.20 -7.94 -11.14
N THR A 73 -3.27 -7.42 -10.54
CA THR A 73 -3.57 -5.99 -10.57
C THR A 73 -2.55 -5.16 -9.79
N THR A 74 -2.05 -5.68 -8.67
CA THR A 74 -0.99 -5.05 -7.87
C THR A 74 0.33 -5.03 -8.64
N ALA A 75 0.72 -6.17 -9.26
CA ALA A 75 1.92 -6.25 -10.08
C ALA A 75 1.86 -5.28 -11.27
N ARG A 76 0.71 -5.18 -11.94
CA ARG A 76 0.49 -4.23 -13.04
C ARG A 76 0.56 -2.77 -12.60
N ALA A 77 -0.04 -2.44 -11.44
CA ALA A 77 -0.18 -1.05 -11.01
C ALA A 77 1.11 -0.44 -10.46
N PHE A 78 1.92 -1.23 -9.76
CA PHE A 78 3.07 -0.74 -9.01
C PHE A 78 4.40 -1.35 -9.51
N GLY A 79 4.37 -2.53 -10.11
CA GLY A 79 5.58 -3.28 -10.42
C GLY A 79 6.24 -3.90 -9.17
N PRO A 80 7.24 -4.78 -9.36
CA PRO A 80 7.81 -5.62 -8.31
C PRO A 80 8.51 -4.89 -7.16
N GLN A 81 9.02 -3.68 -7.41
CA GLN A 81 9.90 -2.98 -6.47
C GLN A 81 9.28 -1.72 -5.87
N ALA A 82 8.08 -1.33 -6.30
CA ALA A 82 7.49 -0.06 -5.88
C ALA A 82 6.77 -0.14 -4.53
N ILE A 83 6.23 -1.30 -4.17
CA ILE A 83 5.62 -1.55 -2.87
C ILE A 83 6.04 -2.91 -2.33
N THR A 84 6.16 -3.00 -1.02
CA THR A 84 6.56 -4.24 -0.30
C THR A 84 5.44 -4.77 0.58
N HIS A 85 4.53 -3.89 1.01
CA HIS A 85 3.44 -4.23 1.92
C HIS A 85 2.19 -3.44 1.58
N ILE A 86 1.03 -3.99 1.93
CA ILE A 86 -0.26 -3.30 1.82
C ILE A 86 -0.90 -3.24 3.21
N LEU A 87 -1.22 -2.04 3.66
CA LEU A 87 -2.07 -1.82 4.84
C LEU A 87 -3.51 -1.69 4.36
N TRP A 88 -4.32 -2.71 4.61
CA TRP A 88 -5.72 -2.76 4.20
C TRP A 88 -6.66 -2.41 5.35
N ARG A 89 -7.69 -1.61 5.08
CA ARG A 89 -8.76 -1.34 6.04
C ARG A 89 -9.95 -2.25 5.74
N ARG A 90 -10.42 -3.00 6.74
CA ARG A 90 -11.49 -4.01 6.57
C ARG A 90 -12.85 -3.42 6.18
N THR A 91 -13.04 -2.11 6.31
CA THR A 91 -14.26 -1.40 5.90
C THR A 91 -14.30 -1.08 4.40
N ASP A 92 -13.25 -1.37 3.63
CA ASP A 92 -13.12 -0.95 2.22
C ASP A 92 -13.92 -1.83 1.22
N GLY A 93 -14.86 -2.64 1.70
CA GLY A 93 -15.78 -3.43 0.86
C GLY A 93 -15.27 -4.81 0.45
N LEU A 94 -13.95 -4.99 0.30
CA LEU A 94 -13.36 -6.34 0.26
C LEU A 94 -12.92 -6.77 1.66
N ARG A 95 -13.35 -7.97 2.05
CA ARG A 95 -12.98 -8.60 3.33
C ARG A 95 -11.46 -8.88 3.40
N SER A 96 -10.82 -9.17 2.26
CA SER A 96 -9.39 -9.46 2.16
C SER A 96 -8.83 -9.26 0.75
N LEU A 97 -7.51 -9.14 0.64
CA LEU A 97 -6.76 -9.26 -0.62
C LEU A 97 -6.34 -10.73 -0.78
N GLU A 98 -7.21 -11.54 -1.37
CA GLU A 98 -6.94 -12.97 -1.58
C GLU A 98 -5.66 -13.19 -2.41
N GLY A 99 -4.90 -14.24 -2.06
CA GLY A 99 -3.61 -14.55 -2.67
C GLY A 99 -2.41 -13.84 -2.04
N PHE A 100 -2.62 -12.79 -1.23
CA PHE A 100 -1.55 -12.19 -0.44
C PHE A 100 -1.45 -12.84 0.95
N GLU A 101 -0.22 -12.99 1.45
CA GLU A 101 0.02 -13.45 2.81
C GLU A 101 -0.27 -12.32 3.81
N ALA A 102 -1.15 -12.58 4.76
CA ALA A 102 -1.49 -11.65 5.82
C ALA A 102 -0.60 -11.87 7.05
N ILE A 103 0.36 -10.98 7.25
CA ILE A 103 1.38 -11.05 8.31
C ILE A 103 0.93 -10.43 9.64
N PHE A 104 -0.12 -9.59 9.62
CA PHE A 104 -0.71 -9.01 10.83
C PHE A 104 -2.19 -8.69 10.65
N LYS A 105 -3.00 -8.96 11.69
CA LYS A 105 -4.46 -8.76 11.66
C LYS A 105 -4.96 -8.11 12.94
N THR A 106 -5.87 -7.16 12.77
CA THR A 106 -6.68 -6.56 13.83
C THR A 106 -8.15 -6.52 13.37
N PRO A 107 -9.11 -6.16 14.24
CA PRO A 107 -10.50 -5.98 13.83
C PRO A 107 -10.69 -4.93 12.72
N HIS A 108 -9.77 -3.97 12.56
CA HIS A 108 -9.91 -2.86 11.60
C HIS A 108 -8.92 -2.90 10.43
N HIS A 109 -7.76 -3.51 10.64
CA HIS A 109 -6.66 -3.49 9.68
C HIS A 109 -6.07 -4.87 9.44
N VAL A 110 -5.58 -5.10 8.22
CA VAL A 110 -4.74 -6.24 7.86
C VAL A 110 -3.50 -5.70 7.17
N VAL A 111 -2.33 -6.23 7.53
CA VAL A 111 -1.08 -5.97 6.82
C VAL A 111 -0.76 -7.20 5.99
N TYR A 112 -0.53 -6.99 4.69
CA TYR A 112 -0.15 -8.02 3.74
C TYR A 112 1.30 -7.82 3.29
N SER A 113 2.05 -8.91 3.12
CA SER A 113 3.33 -8.91 2.41
C SER A 113 3.06 -8.97 0.89
N VAL A 114 3.80 -8.17 0.11
CA VAL A 114 3.75 -8.22 -1.36
C VAL A 114 4.93 -9.06 -1.84
N PRO A 115 4.70 -10.16 -2.59
CA PRO A 115 5.78 -11.00 -3.04
C PRO A 115 6.65 -10.25 -4.06
N ALA A 116 7.97 -10.31 -3.86
CA ALA A 116 8.92 -9.86 -4.88
C ALA A 116 8.75 -10.76 -6.11
N THR A 117 8.55 -10.16 -7.28
CA THR A 117 8.45 -10.92 -8.53
C THR A 117 9.84 -11.42 -8.91
N GLY A 118 10.23 -12.61 -8.43
CA GLY A 118 11.57 -13.16 -8.70
C GLY A 118 12.09 -14.25 -7.76
N SER A 119 11.23 -15.13 -7.23
CA SER A 119 11.71 -16.39 -6.63
C SER A 119 10.95 -17.57 -7.24
N LYS A 120 11.46 -18.02 -8.39
CA LYS A 120 11.44 -19.42 -8.81
C LYS A 120 12.89 -19.83 -8.99
#